data_AF-A0A645AVB4-F1
#
_entry.id   AF-A0A645AVB4-F1
#
_cell.length_a   1.000
_cell.length_b   1.000
_cell.length_c   1.000
_cell.angle_alpha   90.00
_cell.angle_beta   90.00
_cell.angle_gamma   90.00
#
_symmetry.space_group_name_H-M   'P 1'
#
loop_
_entity.id
_entity.type
_entity.pdbx_description
1 polymer ?
#
loop_
_entity_poly.entity_id
_entity_poly.type
_entity_poly.pdbx_seq_one_letter_code
_entity_poly.pdbx_strand_id
1 'polypeptide(L)'
;MAETAKEYMANELADDSSPRKDKLKSIIKNLYVLTIQYESIIKFLVLQCVQKGDMSAELTIMPLLRQVFGNDKNEIELRIIALQILKPIQVASLSAESFRVYTGINLYDEKQRGEFVDILVDNLV
;
A
#
# COMPACT_ATOMS: atom_id res chain seq x y z
N MET A 1 18.92 -4.63 8.81
CA MET A 1 17.52 -4.71 8.32
C MET A 1 17.00 -3.36 7.83
N ALA A 2 17.12 -2.27 8.59
CA ALA A 2 16.69 -0.92 8.14
C ALA A 2 17.57 -0.30 7.03
N GLU A 3 18.85 -0.70 6.96
CA GLU A 3 19.83 -0.15 6.02
C GLU A 3 19.71 -0.77 4.61
N THR A 4 19.52 -2.09 4.56
CA THR A 4 19.27 -2.85 3.33
C THR A 4 17.94 -2.46 2.68
N ALA A 5 16.90 -2.19 3.47
CA ALA A 5 15.63 -1.66 2.95
C ALA A 5 15.79 -0.24 2.35
N LYS A 6 16.64 0.60 2.96
CA LYS A 6 16.96 1.95 2.44
C LYS A 6 17.75 1.90 1.13
N GLU A 7 18.74 1.03 1.01
CA GLU A 7 19.55 0.88 -0.21
C GLU A 7 18.75 0.30 -1.38
N TYR A 8 17.86 -0.67 -1.12
CA TYR A 8 16.97 -1.20 -2.16
C TYR A 8 15.95 -0.17 -2.62
N MET A 9 15.39 0.62 -1.70
CA MET A 9 14.54 1.76 -2.07
C MET A 9 15.31 2.78 -2.90
N ALA A 10 16.56 3.11 -2.55
CA ALA A 10 17.40 4.02 -3.32
C ALA A 10 17.65 3.56 -4.77
N ASN A 11 17.76 2.24 -5.00
CA ASN A 11 18.00 1.69 -6.34
C ASN A 11 16.73 1.64 -7.22
N GLU A 12 15.54 1.35 -6.67
CA GLU A 12 14.27 1.51 -7.41
C GLU A 12 13.93 2.99 -7.67
N LEU A 13 14.47 3.90 -6.86
CA LEU A 13 14.24 5.34 -6.99
C LEU A 13 14.97 5.99 -8.19
N ALA A 14 15.98 5.34 -8.77
CA ALA A 14 16.85 5.88 -9.81
C ALA A 14 16.40 5.60 -11.26
N ASP A 15 15.40 4.75 -11.47
CA ASP A 15 14.88 4.43 -12.82
C ASP A 15 13.70 5.35 -13.19
N ASP A 16 14.03 6.50 -13.77
CA ASP A 16 13.10 7.56 -14.21
C ASP A 16 12.29 7.18 -15.47
N SER A 17 12.47 5.97 -16.01
CA SER A 17 11.81 5.50 -17.23
C SER A 17 10.47 4.77 -17.00
N SER A 18 10.18 4.39 -15.75
CA SER A 18 8.97 3.66 -15.40
C SER A 18 7.78 4.62 -15.20
N PRO A 19 6.59 4.34 -15.77
CA PRO A 19 5.39 5.11 -15.48
C PRO A 19 5.19 5.26 -13.96
N ARG A 20 4.88 6.47 -13.49
CA ARG A 20 4.62 6.81 -12.07
C ARG A 20 3.76 5.77 -11.34
N LYS A 21 2.85 5.15 -12.08
CA LYS A 21 1.98 4.03 -11.72
C LYS A 21 2.72 2.76 -11.27
N ASP A 22 3.74 2.34 -12.00
CA ASP A 22 4.49 1.11 -11.73
C ASP A 22 5.38 1.24 -10.49
N LYS A 23 5.91 2.44 -10.26
CA LYS A 23 6.63 2.77 -9.02
C LYS A 23 5.73 2.68 -7.79
N LEU A 24 4.51 3.21 -7.89
CA LEU A 24 3.53 3.12 -6.80
C LEU A 24 3.14 1.66 -6.50
N LYS A 25 2.93 0.86 -7.54
CA LYS A 25 2.64 -0.58 -7.41
C LYS A 25 3.76 -1.34 -6.70
N SER A 26 5.01 -1.15 -7.12
CA SER A 26 6.15 -1.85 -6.51
C SER A 26 6.27 -1.55 -5.02
N ILE A 27 6.17 -0.27 -4.64
CA ILE A 27 6.26 0.18 -3.24
C ILE A 27 5.17 -0.49 -2.38
N ILE A 28 3.91 -0.48 -2.83
CA ILE A 28 2.81 -1.05 -2.04
C ILE A 28 2.94 -2.58 -1.95
N LYS A 29 3.36 -3.25 -3.03
CA LYS A 29 3.63 -4.69 -3.02
C LYS A 29 4.74 -5.05 -2.03
N ASN A 30 5.80 -4.25 -1.98
CA ASN A 30 6.90 -4.42 -1.03
C ASN A 30 6.45 -4.26 0.43
N LEU A 31 5.53 -3.33 0.72
CA LEU A 31 4.94 -3.20 2.06
C LEU A 31 4.13 -4.44 2.47
N TYR A 32 3.50 -5.12 1.51
CA TYR A 32 2.69 -6.32 1.75
C TYR A 32 3.53 -7.57 2.07
N VAL A 33 4.76 -7.67 1.57
CA VAL A 33 5.65 -8.81 1.83
C VAL A 33 6.01 -8.90 3.32
N LEU A 34 6.06 -7.76 4.01
CA LEU A 34 6.46 -7.67 5.41
C LEU A 34 5.36 -8.07 6.42
N THR A 35 4.10 -8.20 5.98
CA THR A 35 2.95 -8.34 6.90
C THR A 35 2.50 -9.79 7.13
N ILE A 36 2.96 -10.74 6.32
CA ILE A 36 2.46 -12.13 6.35
C ILE A 36 3.03 -12.93 7.52
N GLN A 37 4.28 -12.67 7.93
CA GLN A 37 4.95 -13.43 8.98
C GLN A 37 4.36 -13.21 10.39
N TYR A 38 3.56 -12.15 10.58
CA TYR A 38 3.01 -11.75 11.88
C TYR A 38 1.51 -11.43 11.81
N GLU A 39 0.75 -12.19 11.02
CA GLU A 39 -0.64 -11.90 10.68
C GLU A 39 -1.52 -11.54 11.90
N SER A 40 -1.44 -12.29 13.00
CA SER A 40 -2.26 -12.04 14.20
C SER A 40 -1.93 -10.69 14.87
N ILE A 41 -0.64 -10.36 14.96
CA ILE A 41 -0.15 -9.10 15.54
C ILE A 41 -0.52 -7.94 14.61
N ILE A 42 -0.30 -8.11 13.30
CA ILE A 42 -0.63 -7.10 12.28
C ILE A 42 -2.14 -6.82 12.26
N LYS A 43 -3.00 -7.85 12.32
CA LYS A 43 -4.46 -7.66 12.40
C LYS A 43 -4.85 -6.85 13.62
N PHE A 44 -4.27 -7.14 14.79
CA PHE A 44 -4.54 -6.36 16.01
C PHE A 44 -4.11 -4.89 15.85
N LEU A 45 -2.91 -4.64 15.31
CA LEU A 45 -2.40 -3.28 15.08
C LEU A 45 -3.27 -2.52 14.08
N VAL A 46 -3.62 -3.15 12.95
CA VAL A 46 -4.50 -2.56 11.93
C VAL A 46 -5.87 -2.24 12.51
N LEU A 47 -6.45 -3.13 13.32
CA LEU A 47 -7.73 -2.89 13.97
C LEU A 47 -7.66 -1.67 14.90
N GLN A 48 -6.59 -1.54 15.69
CA GLN A 48 -6.38 -0.39 16.55
C GLN A 48 -6.23 0.90 15.75
N CYS A 49 -5.45 0.88 14.65
CA CYS A 49 -5.28 2.05 13.80
C CYS A 49 -6.61 2.51 13.18
N VAL A 50 -7.40 1.57 12.66
CA VAL A 50 -8.72 1.88 12.06
C VAL A 50 -9.69 2.42 13.12
N GLN A 51 -9.77 1.79 14.29
CA GLN A 51 -10.70 2.21 15.35
C GLN A 51 -10.34 3.56 15.97
N LYS A 52 -9.06 3.87 16.11
CA LYS A 52 -8.59 5.12 16.73
C LYS A 52 -8.46 6.28 15.75
N GLY A 53 -8.71 6.05 14.46
CA GLY A 53 -8.48 7.05 13.42
C GLY A 53 -7.00 7.42 13.27
N ASP A 54 -6.09 6.48 13.54
CA ASP A 54 -4.66 6.67 13.34
C ASP A 54 -4.37 6.75 11.84
N MET A 55 -3.79 7.88 11.41
CA MET A 55 -3.43 8.16 10.02
C MET A 55 -1.91 8.06 9.79
N SER A 56 -1.15 7.52 10.74
CA SER A 56 0.32 7.45 10.66
C SER A 56 0.78 6.65 9.45
N ALA A 57 0.06 5.59 9.07
CA ALA A 57 0.37 4.80 7.88
C ALA A 57 0.21 5.60 6.58
N GLU A 58 -0.89 6.36 6.45
CA GLU A 58 -1.17 7.26 5.33
C GLU A 58 -0.14 8.37 5.25
N LEU A 59 0.21 8.98 6.38
CA LEU A 59 1.24 10.02 6.45
C LEU A 59 2.63 9.48 6.05
N THR A 60 2.92 8.22 6.37
CA THR A 60 4.20 7.58 6.03
C THR A 60 4.40 7.47 4.52
N ILE A 61 3.33 7.28 3.74
CA ILE A 61 3.42 7.16 2.26
C ILE A 61 3.37 8.50 1.52
N MET A 62 3.06 9.61 2.20
CA MET A 62 2.94 10.94 1.59
C MET A 62 4.19 11.39 0.81
N PRO A 63 5.43 11.22 1.30
CA PRO A 63 6.62 11.58 0.53
C PRO A 63 6.72 10.83 -0.80
N LEU A 64 6.27 9.57 -0.82
CA LEU A 64 6.29 8.73 -2.03
C LEU A 64 5.22 9.19 -3.01
N LEU A 65 4.01 9.50 -2.53
CA LEU A 65 2.95 10.05 -3.37
C LEU A 65 3.36 11.40 -3.97
N ARG A 66 4.09 12.25 -3.24
CA ARG A 66 4.64 13.51 -3.78
C ARG A 66 5.65 13.26 -4.90
N GLN A 67 6.47 12.22 -4.81
CA GLN A 67 7.40 11.88 -5.89
C GLN A 67 6.67 11.33 -7.12
N VAL A 68 5.61 10.54 -6.91
CA VAL A 68 4.80 9.94 -7.97
C VAL A 68 3.96 10.99 -8.70
N PHE A 69 3.27 11.87 -7.97
CA PHE A 69 2.31 12.82 -8.55
C PHE A 69 2.91 14.22 -8.76
N GLY A 70 4.09 14.52 -8.20
CA GLY A 70 4.74 15.82 -8.36
C GLY A 70 3.83 16.98 -7.96
N ASN A 71 3.65 17.93 -8.87
CA ASN A 71 2.77 19.08 -8.70
C ASN A 71 1.37 18.86 -9.31
N ASP A 72 1.05 17.67 -9.82
CA ASP A 72 -0.24 17.40 -10.47
C ASP A 72 -1.38 17.24 -9.46
N LYS A 73 -1.04 17.05 -8.18
CA LYS A 73 -1.95 16.86 -7.06
C LYS A 73 -1.57 17.72 -5.88
N ASN A 74 -2.56 18.37 -5.27
CA ASN A 74 -2.35 19.12 -4.04
C ASN A 74 -2.28 18.20 -2.81
N GLU A 75 -1.88 18.75 -1.67
CA GLU A 75 -1.69 18.00 -0.42
C GLU A 75 -2.96 17.25 0.05
N ILE A 76 -4.15 17.84 -0.13
CA ILE A 76 -5.41 17.20 0.24
C ILE A 76 -5.69 16.02 -0.68
N GLU A 77 -5.48 16.18 -1.99
CA GLU A 77 -5.63 15.09 -2.96
C GLU A 77 -4.67 13.94 -2.66
N LEU A 78 -3.40 14.24 -2.34
CA LEU A 78 -2.42 13.21 -1.97
C LEU A 78 -2.83 12.44 -0.71
N ARG A 79 -3.40 13.11 0.30
CA ARG A 79 -3.93 12.45 1.51
C ARG A 79 -5.13 11.57 1.20
N ILE A 80 -6.00 12.00 0.28
CA ILE A 80 -7.14 11.19 -0.17
C ILE A 80 -6.64 9.96 -0.93
N ILE A 81 -5.66 10.11 -1.82
CA ILE A 81 -5.01 9.00 -2.53
C ILE A 81 -4.41 8.01 -1.53
N ALA A 82 -3.74 8.51 -0.47
CA ALA A 82 -3.19 7.65 0.57
C ALA A 82 -4.27 6.79 1.25
N LEU A 83 -5.43 7.38 1.55
CA LEU A 83 -6.58 6.66 2.12
C LEU A 83 -7.16 5.63 1.14
N GLN A 84 -7.31 6.01 -0.13
CA GLN A 84 -7.85 5.14 -1.18
C GLN A 84 -6.97 3.91 -1.42
N ILE A 85 -5.68 3.98 -1.12
CA ILE A 85 -4.76 2.86 -1.21
C ILE A 85 -4.76 2.04 0.09
N LEU A 86 -4.51 2.68 1.23
CA LEU A 86 -4.24 1.95 2.47
C LEU A 86 -5.50 1.43 3.16
N LYS A 87 -6.63 2.14 3.13
CA LYS A 87 -7.84 1.68 3.83
C LYS A 87 -8.40 0.39 3.24
N PRO A 88 -8.51 0.21 1.91
CA PRO A 88 -8.92 -1.07 1.34
C PRO A 88 -7.98 -2.21 1.73
N ILE A 89 -6.66 -1.97 1.72
CA ILE A 89 -5.65 -2.95 2.14
C ILE A 89 -5.85 -3.37 3.60
N GLN A 90 -6.02 -2.40 4.49
CA GLN A 90 -6.22 -2.62 5.93
C GLN A 90 -7.51 -3.42 6.19
N VAL A 91 -8.64 -2.98 5.62
CA VAL A 91 -9.94 -3.63 5.82
C VAL A 91 -9.97 -5.04 5.23
N ALA A 92 -9.42 -5.21 4.01
CA ALA A 92 -9.32 -6.52 3.38
C ALA A 92 -8.46 -7.48 4.21
N SER A 93 -7.39 -6.99 4.83
CA SER A 93 -6.51 -7.80 5.69
C SER A 93 -7.17 -8.19 7.02
N LEU A 94 -8.05 -7.34 7.59
CA LEU A 94 -8.81 -7.66 8.81
C LEU A 94 -9.79 -8.81 8.59
N SER A 95 -10.42 -8.85 7.41
CA SER A 95 -11.47 -9.80 7.06
C SER A 95 -11.19 -10.48 5.72
N ALA A 96 -10.01 -11.12 5.60
CA ALA A 96 -9.52 -11.68 4.34
C ALA A 96 -10.47 -12.71 3.72
N GLU A 97 -11.16 -13.53 4.54
CA GLU A 97 -12.15 -14.47 4.06
C GLU A 97 -13.37 -13.77 3.46
N SER A 98 -13.97 -12.82 4.18
CA SER A 98 -15.09 -12.03 3.66
C SER A 98 -14.73 -11.25 2.41
N PHE A 99 -13.51 -10.70 2.37
CA PHE A 99 -12.98 -10.02 1.19
C PHE A 99 -12.84 -10.97 0.00
N ARG A 100 -12.35 -12.20 0.23
CA ARG A 100 -12.26 -13.24 -0.81
C ARG A 100 -13.64 -13.66 -1.31
N VAL A 101 -14.64 -13.79 -0.43
CA VAL A 101 -16.02 -14.09 -0.84
C VAL A 101 -16.59 -12.97 -1.72
N TYR A 102 -16.31 -11.71 -1.39
CA TYR A 102 -16.81 -10.55 -2.13
C TYR A 102 -16.11 -10.33 -3.49
N THR A 103 -14.79 -10.48 -3.54
CA THR A 103 -13.97 -10.10 -4.72
C THR A 103 -13.45 -11.30 -5.54
N GLY A 104 -13.44 -12.49 -4.96
CA GLY A 104 -12.75 -13.67 -5.49
C GLY A 104 -11.24 -13.69 -5.20
N ILE A 105 -10.65 -12.60 -4.71
CA ILE A 105 -9.20 -12.47 -4.50
C ILE A 105 -8.77 -13.13 -3.19
N ASN A 106 -7.83 -14.06 -3.26
CA ASN A 106 -7.20 -14.66 -2.10
C ASN A 106 -5.96 -13.86 -1.66
N LEU A 107 -6.03 -13.13 -0.54
CA LEU A 107 -4.89 -12.36 -0.03
C LEU A 107 -3.70 -13.21 0.46
N TYR A 108 -3.91 -14.49 0.75
CA TYR A 108 -2.84 -15.42 1.09
C TYR A 108 -2.05 -15.90 -0.14
N ASP A 109 -2.61 -15.71 -1.33
CA ASP A 109 -1.91 -15.94 -2.61
C ASP A 109 -1.14 -14.66 -2.98
N GLU A 110 0.18 -14.78 -3.15
CA GLU A 110 1.05 -13.64 -3.43
C GLU A 110 0.73 -12.95 -4.75
N LYS A 111 0.40 -13.73 -5.78
CA LYS A 111 0.07 -13.19 -7.09
C LYS A 111 -1.24 -12.42 -7.03
N GLN A 112 -2.28 -13.01 -6.42
CA GLN A 112 -3.59 -12.38 -6.30
C GLN A 112 -3.57 -11.14 -5.39
N ARG A 113 -2.75 -11.15 -4.35
CA ARG A 113 -2.49 -9.97 -3.52
C ARG A 113 -1.78 -8.87 -4.31
N GLY A 114 -0.84 -9.22 -5.18
CA GLY A 114 -0.22 -8.29 -6.12
C GLY A 114 -1.24 -7.70 -7.11
N GLU A 115 -2.13 -8.52 -7.65
CA GLU A 115 -3.22 -8.10 -8.54
C GLU A 115 -4.18 -7.13 -7.84
N PHE A 116 -4.49 -7.36 -6.56
CA PHE A 116 -5.30 -6.43 -5.76
C PHE A 116 -4.67 -5.03 -5.69
N VAL A 117 -3.36 -4.95 -5.42
CA VAL A 117 -2.63 -3.68 -5.41
C VAL A 117 -2.65 -3.02 -6.78
N ASP A 118 -2.49 -3.81 -7.84
CA ASP A 118 -2.53 -3.29 -9.20
C ASP A 118 -3.91 -2.68 -9.50
N ILE A 119 -5.00 -3.36 -9.17
CA ILE A 119 -6.37 -2.85 -9.35
C ILE A 119 -6.58 -1.55 -8.57
N LEU A 120 -6.11 -1.48 -7.32
CA LEU A 120 -6.24 -0.25 -6.51
C LEU A 120 -5.54 0.94 -7.15
N VAL A 121 -4.31 0.74 -7.62
CA VAL A 121 -3.53 1.82 -8.25
C VAL A 121 -4.09 2.19 -9.61
N ASP A 122 -4.54 1.21 -10.39
CA ASP A 122 -5.14 1.40 -11.72
C ASP A 122 -6.43 2.21 -11.67
N ASN A 123 -7.21 2.10 -10.59
CA ASN A 123 -8.45 2.86 -10.42
C ASN A 123 -8.23 4.36 -10.09
N LEU A 124 -6.99 4.77 -9.80
CA LEU A 124 -6.66 6.14 -9.38
C LEU A 124 -6.10 7.01 -10.50
N VAL A 125 -5.77 6.44 -11.66
CA VAL A 125 -5.06 7.08 -12.78
C VAL A 125 -5.83 6.89 -14.08
#